data_AF-A0A952DCZ6-F1
#
_entry.id   AF-A0A952DCZ6-F1
#
_cell.length_a   1.000
_cell.length_b   1.000
_cell.length_c   1.000
_cell.angle_alpha   90.00
_cell.angle_beta   90.00
_cell.angle_gamma   90.00
#
_symmetry.space_group_name_H-M   'P 1'
#
loop_
_entity.id
_entity.type
_entity.pdbx_description
1 polymer ?
#
loop_
_entity_poly.entity_id
_entity_poly.type
_entity_poly.pdbx_seq_one_letter_code
_entity_poly.pdbx_strand_id
1 'polypeptide(L)'
;SSYAEAGIRQYRIEAVLDEQTTNICRYLHGKTFSVADALRRFDRIEQLEDPEAIKQAMPWVREAQDLETGRTRLYVDGGRGRTDLAEVARSAMGTRDDRGDFRALASDSALNEVGIGFPPYHGLCRSTTLAVV
;
A
#
# COMPACT_ATOMS: atom_id res chain seq x y z
N SER A 1 -12.84 1.83 -16.05
CA SER A 1 -12.76 1.50 -14.60
C SER A 1 -14.11 1.81 -14.01
N SER A 2 -14.77 0.82 -13.41
CA SER A 2 -16.13 0.96 -12.89
C SER A 2 -16.29 2.08 -11.87
N TYR A 3 -15.23 2.40 -11.10
CA TYR A 3 -15.24 3.52 -10.17
C TYR A 3 -15.32 4.87 -10.90
N ALA A 4 -14.50 5.04 -11.95
CA ALA A 4 -14.52 6.26 -12.76
C ALA A 4 -15.85 6.42 -13.52
N GLU A 5 -16.36 5.33 -14.11
CA GLU A 5 -17.66 5.30 -14.80
C GLU A 5 -18.82 5.64 -13.85
N ALA A 6 -18.74 5.23 -12.59
CA ALA A 6 -19.70 5.57 -11.54
C ALA A 6 -19.47 6.94 -10.89
N GLY A 7 -18.51 7.74 -11.37
CA GLY A 7 -18.21 9.07 -10.82
C GLY A 7 -17.51 9.07 -9.45
N ILE A 8 -17.03 7.92 -8.97
CA ILE A 8 -16.30 7.79 -7.71
C ILE A 8 -14.91 8.42 -7.86
N ARG A 9 -14.57 9.31 -6.93
CA ARG A 9 -13.30 10.05 -6.96
C ARG A 9 -12.20 9.40 -6.14
N GLN A 10 -12.58 8.73 -5.06
CA GLN A 10 -11.67 8.14 -4.10
C GLN A 10 -12.11 6.74 -3.72
N TYR A 11 -11.14 5.93 -3.32
CA TYR A 11 -11.39 4.60 -2.80
C TYR A 11 -10.54 4.36 -1.55
N ARG A 12 -11.08 3.55 -0.63
CA ARG A 12 -10.42 3.13 0.60
C ARG A 12 -9.95 1.70 0.46
N ILE A 13 -8.74 1.41 0.93
CA ILE A 13 -8.25 0.04 1.06
C ILE A 13 -8.91 -0.61 2.26
N GLU A 14 -9.55 -1.76 2.05
CA GLU A 14 -10.22 -2.54 3.08
C GLU A 14 -9.55 -3.92 3.19
N ALA A 15 -8.67 -4.07 4.19
CA ALA A 15 -8.12 -5.38 4.55
C ALA A 15 -9.12 -6.20 5.37
N VAL A 16 -9.04 -7.53 5.26
CA VAL A 16 -9.90 -8.48 6.00
C VAL A 16 -9.68 -8.42 7.52
N LEU A 17 -8.48 -8.04 7.97
CA LEU A 17 -8.07 -7.93 9.38
C LEU A 17 -8.20 -9.22 10.21
N ASP A 18 -8.22 -10.38 9.56
CA ASP A 18 -8.17 -11.69 10.23
C ASP A 18 -6.75 -12.07 10.68
N GLU A 19 -6.61 -13.24 11.29
CA GLU A 19 -5.36 -13.75 11.87
C GLU A 19 -4.23 -13.88 10.85
N GLN A 20 -4.56 -14.00 9.55
CA GLN A 20 -3.61 -14.14 8.43
C GLN A 20 -3.29 -12.79 7.77
N THR A 21 -3.88 -11.69 8.23
CA THR A 21 -3.60 -10.35 7.68
C THR A 21 -2.26 -9.83 8.20
N THR A 22 -1.37 -9.51 7.26
CA THR A 22 0.02 -9.07 7.52
C THR A 22 0.09 -7.63 8.03
N ASN A 23 1.22 -7.24 8.61
CA ASN A 23 1.51 -5.84 8.97
C ASN A 23 1.31 -4.87 7.80
N ILE A 24 1.64 -5.29 6.58
CA ILE A 24 1.50 -4.48 5.37
C ILE A 24 0.02 -4.16 5.12
N CYS A 25 -0.85 -5.17 5.05
CA CYS A 25 -2.27 -4.93 4.83
C CYS A 25 -2.93 -4.18 5.99
N ARG A 26 -2.53 -4.45 7.23
CA ARG A 26 -3.04 -3.72 8.40
C ARG A 26 -2.63 -2.24 8.38
N TYR A 27 -1.41 -1.94 7.94
CA TYR A 27 -0.98 -0.56 7.76
C TYR A 27 -1.81 0.16 6.69
N LEU A 28 -2.01 -0.51 5.54
CA LEU A 28 -2.75 0.05 4.41
C LEU A 28 -4.27 0.10 4.63
N HIS A 29 -4.82 -0.73 5.51
CA HIS A 29 -6.23 -0.70 5.87
C HIS A 29 -6.67 0.71 6.28
N GLY A 30 -7.76 1.18 5.66
CA GLY A 30 -8.34 2.49 5.91
C GLY A 30 -7.72 3.63 5.11
N LYS A 31 -6.59 3.44 4.42
CA LYS A 31 -5.97 4.48 3.60
C LYS A 31 -6.77 4.74 2.33
N THR A 32 -6.83 6.00 1.92
CA THR A 32 -7.65 6.44 0.79
C THR A 32 -6.81 6.99 -0.34
N PHE A 33 -7.16 6.62 -1.56
CA PHE A 33 -6.45 7.01 -2.78
C PHE A 33 -7.41 7.54 -3.84
N SER A 34 -6.89 8.37 -4.74
CA SER A 34 -7.62 8.96 -5.85
C SER A 34 -7.75 7.97 -7.01
N VAL A 35 -8.96 7.84 -7.55
CA VAL A 35 -9.22 7.02 -8.76
C VAL A 35 -8.45 7.58 -9.95
N ALA A 36 -8.37 8.91 -10.07
CA ALA A 36 -7.66 9.55 -11.18
C ALA A 36 -6.14 9.30 -11.12
N ASP A 37 -5.56 9.27 -9.92
CA ASP A 37 -4.13 8.97 -9.73
C ASP A 37 -3.82 7.51 -10.05
N ALA A 38 -4.70 6.59 -9.65
CA ALA A 38 -4.57 5.18 -9.97
C ALA A 38 -4.60 4.93 -11.49
N LEU A 39 -5.54 5.57 -12.21
CA LEU A 39 -5.63 5.46 -13.67
C LEU A 39 -4.41 6.04 -14.37
N ARG A 40 -3.94 7.24 -13.97
CA ARG A 40 -2.70 7.81 -14.53
C ARG A 40 -1.49 6.90 -14.33
N ARG A 41 -1.41 6.20 -13.20
CA ARG A 41 -0.35 5.22 -12.96
C ARG A 41 -0.48 4.00 -13.86
N PHE A 42 -1.70 3.48 -14.00
CA PHE A 42 -1.98 2.36 -14.88
C PHE A 42 -1.57 2.67 -16.33
N ASP A 43 -2.02 3.81 -16.87
CA ASP A 43 -1.67 4.27 -18.22
C ASP A 43 -0.15 4.40 -18.41
N ARG A 44 0.57 4.88 -17.39
CA ARG A 44 2.04 4.98 -17.40
C ARG A 44 2.70 3.61 -17.41
N ILE A 45 2.18 2.64 -16.65
CA ILE A 45 2.73 1.29 -16.57
C ILE A 45 2.53 0.54 -17.89
N GLU A 46 1.37 0.69 -18.54
CA GLU A 46 1.09 0.07 -19.84
C GLU A 46 2.03 0.55 -20.96
N GLN A 47 2.60 1.74 -20.81
CA GLN A 47 3.57 2.29 -21.76
C GLN A 47 5.01 1.84 -21.49
N LEU A 48 5.28 1.06 -20.44
CA LEU A 48 6.61 0.55 -20.15
C LEU A 48 6.94 -0.64 -21.06
N GLU A 49 8.06 -0.54 -21.78
CA GLU A 49 8.56 -1.63 -22.63
C GLU A 49 9.39 -2.65 -21.85
N ASP A 50 10.09 -2.22 -20.80
CA ASP A 50 10.89 -3.07 -19.93
C ASP A 50 10.05 -3.58 -18.74
N PRO A 51 9.82 -4.90 -18.63
CA PRO A 51 9.11 -5.49 -17.49
C PRO A 51 9.75 -5.19 -16.14
N GLU A 52 11.08 -5.01 -16.08
CA GLU A 52 11.77 -4.70 -14.83
C GLU A 52 11.47 -3.28 -14.33
N ALA A 53 11.13 -2.35 -15.23
CA ALA A 53 10.72 -1.00 -14.88
C ALA A 53 9.39 -0.96 -14.11
N ILE A 54 8.53 -1.98 -14.26
CA ILE A 54 7.28 -2.09 -13.51
C ILE A 54 7.55 -2.18 -12.01
N LYS A 55 8.62 -2.87 -11.60
CA LYS A 55 9.02 -2.99 -10.18
C LYS A 55 9.36 -1.63 -9.57
N GLN A 56 9.81 -0.67 -10.38
CA GLN A 56 10.14 0.68 -9.94
C GLN A 56 8.91 1.61 -9.92
N ALA A 57 7.95 1.39 -10.82
CA ALA A 57 6.74 2.18 -10.94
C ALA A 57 5.61 1.75 -9.98
N MET A 58 5.59 0.46 -9.62
CA MET A 58 4.63 -0.16 -8.70
C MET A 58 5.36 -1.15 -7.79
N PRO A 59 6.21 -0.67 -6.87
CA PRO A 59 6.97 -1.52 -5.98
C PRO A 59 6.07 -2.22 -4.96
N TRP A 60 6.47 -3.43 -4.57
CA TRP A 60 5.86 -4.09 -3.42
C TRP A 60 6.31 -3.45 -2.12
N VAL A 61 5.38 -3.27 -1.18
CA VAL A 61 5.75 -2.96 0.20
C VAL A 61 6.47 -4.17 0.79
N ARG A 62 7.57 -3.90 1.49
CA ARG A 62 8.44 -4.87 2.15
C ARG A 62 8.50 -4.58 3.64
N GLU A 63 8.90 -5.61 4.39
CA GLU A 63 9.11 -5.55 5.83
C GLU A 63 10.57 -5.87 6.15
N ALA A 64 11.19 -5.12 7.06
CA ALA A 64 12.52 -5.41 7.59
C ALA A 64 12.62 -4.96 9.05
N GLN A 65 13.45 -5.63 9.85
CA GLN A 65 13.81 -5.12 11.18
C GLN A 65 14.83 -4.00 11.07
N ASP A 66 14.60 -2.95 11.82
CA ASP A 66 15.55 -1.89 12.11
C ASP A 66 16.59 -2.42 13.11
N LEU A 67 17.87 -2.43 12.72
CA LEU A 67 18.93 -3.04 13.52
C LEU A 67 19.25 -2.27 14.81
N GLU A 68 18.96 -0.98 14.86
CA GLU A 68 19.26 -0.12 16.02
C GLU A 68 18.15 -0.22 17.07
N THR A 69 16.89 -0.18 16.63
CA THR A 69 15.72 -0.15 17.51
C THR A 69 15.08 -1.54 17.71
N GLY A 70 15.42 -2.52 16.89
CA GLY A 70 14.80 -3.85 16.84
C GLY A 70 13.36 -3.83 16.31
N ARG A 71 12.84 -2.66 15.91
CA ARG A 71 11.44 -2.51 15.47
C ARG A 71 11.28 -2.86 14.01
N THR A 72 10.13 -3.40 13.66
CA THR A 72 9.77 -3.64 12.27
C THR A 72 9.50 -2.32 11.55
N ARG A 73 10.06 -2.17 10.35
CA ARG A 73 9.73 -1.10 9.40
C ARG A 73 9.11 -1.64 8.12
N LEU A 74 8.16 -0.88 7.59
CA LEU A 74 7.58 -1.04 6.27
C LEU A 74 8.24 -0.05 5.31
N TYR A 75 8.68 -0.53 4.15
CA TYR A 75 9.37 0.29 3.15
C TYR A 75 9.05 -0.18 1.73
N VAL A 76 9.41 0.63 0.74
CA VAL A 76 9.41 0.25 -0.67
C VAL A 76 10.76 0.58 -1.29
N ASP A 77 11.16 -0.20 -2.29
CA ASP A 77 12.29 0.10 -3.17
C ASP A 77 11.72 0.42 -4.55
N GLY A 78 11.47 1.71 -4.80
CA GLY A 78 10.94 2.21 -6.08
C GLY A 78 11.99 3.00 -6.85
N GLY A 79 11.57 3.66 -7.94
CA GLY A 79 12.48 4.38 -8.83
C GLY A 79 13.28 5.53 -8.20
N ARG A 80 12.92 5.95 -6.98
CA ARG A 80 13.66 6.96 -6.18
C ARG A 80 14.57 6.34 -5.11
N GLY A 81 14.74 5.02 -5.14
CA GLY A 81 15.39 4.27 -4.08
C GLY A 81 14.44 3.92 -2.93
N ARG A 82 15.03 3.59 -1.79
CA ARG A 82 14.28 3.15 -0.60
C ARG A 82 13.50 4.31 0.02
N THR A 83 12.22 4.08 0.28
CA THR A 83 11.36 4.97 1.07
C THR A 83 10.74 4.21 2.24
N ASP A 84 11.00 4.67 3.47
CA ASP A 84 10.35 4.14 4.67
C ASP A 84 8.92 4.68 4.77
N LEU A 85 7.94 3.80 4.96
CA LEU A 85 6.52 4.13 5.00
C LEU A 85 5.98 4.24 6.43
N ALA A 86 6.36 3.29 7.28
CA ALA A 86 5.91 3.23 8.66
C ALA A 86 6.81 2.35 9.52
N GLU A 87 6.78 2.60 10.81
CA GLU A 87 7.29 1.69 11.84
C GLU A 87 6.10 0.99 12.50
N VAL A 88 6.21 -0.32 12.71
CA VAL A 88 5.21 -1.11 13.43
C VAL A 88 5.48 -0.96 14.92
N ALA A 89 4.70 -0.12 15.58
CA ALA A 89 4.81 0.11 17.02
C ALA A 89 4.24 -1.08 17.82
N ARG A 90 3.16 -1.69 17.32
CA ARG A 90 2.57 -2.93 17.84
C ARG A 90 2.01 -3.76 16.69
N SER A 91 2.58 -4.94 16.47
CA SER A 91 2.02 -5.90 15.52
C SER A 91 0.73 -6.51 16.07
N ALA A 92 -0.24 -6.68 15.18
CA ALA A 92 -1.47 -7.45 15.42
C ALA A 92 -1.58 -8.65 14.47
N MET A 93 -0.48 -9.09 13.85
CA MET A 93 -0.50 -10.35 13.09
C MET A 93 -0.88 -11.52 14.02
N GLY A 94 -1.72 -12.44 13.53
CA GLY A 94 -2.26 -13.53 14.33
C GLY A 94 -3.53 -13.19 15.12
N THR A 95 -4.00 -11.94 15.09
CA THR A 95 -5.26 -11.55 15.75
C THR A 95 -6.31 -11.11 14.73
N ARG A 96 -7.59 -11.19 15.15
CA ARG A 96 -8.74 -10.78 14.36
C ARG A 96 -9.20 -9.38 14.76
N ASP A 97 -9.64 -8.59 13.78
CA ASP A 97 -10.23 -7.26 13.90
C ASP A 97 -9.34 -6.18 14.56
N ASP A 98 -8.11 -6.52 14.93
CA ASP A 98 -7.14 -5.57 15.50
C ASP A 98 -6.17 -5.10 14.43
N ARG A 99 -6.17 -3.80 14.13
CA ARG A 99 -5.24 -3.24 13.15
C ARG A 99 -3.79 -3.30 13.63
N GLY A 100 -3.53 -3.28 14.93
CA GLY A 100 -2.21 -2.96 15.45
C GLY A 100 -1.92 -1.45 15.38
N ASP A 101 -0.73 -1.06 15.83
CA ASP A 101 -0.33 0.34 15.93
C ASP A 101 0.88 0.63 15.04
N PHE A 102 0.79 1.71 14.27
CA PHE A 102 1.82 2.12 13.33
C PHE A 102 2.20 3.58 13.55
N ARG A 103 3.50 3.87 13.58
CA ARG A 103 4.01 5.23 13.44
C ARG A 103 4.22 5.49 11.95
N ALA A 104 3.36 6.29 11.34
CA ALA A 104 3.50 6.68 9.95
C ALA A 104 4.76 7.54 9.76
N LEU A 105 5.57 7.17 8.77
CA LEU A 105 6.75 7.93 8.33
C LEU A 105 6.50 8.61 6.98
N ALA A 106 5.46 8.18 6.25
CA ALA A 106 4.99 8.77 5.00
C ALA A 106 3.49 9.10 5.08
N SER A 107 3.08 10.22 4.46
CA SER A 107 1.67 10.58 4.28
C SER A 107 1.01 9.73 3.19
N ASP A 108 -0.32 9.67 3.14
CA ASP A 108 -1.04 8.92 2.09
C ASP A 108 -0.72 9.46 0.68
N SER A 109 -0.49 10.76 0.52
CA SER A 109 0.02 11.35 -0.74
C SER A 109 1.41 10.79 -1.07
N ALA A 110 2.31 10.74 -0.08
CA ALA A 110 3.65 10.20 -0.29
C ALA A 110 3.61 8.71 -0.64
N LEU A 111 2.68 7.93 -0.06
CA LEU A 111 2.44 6.53 -0.45
C LEU A 111 2.04 6.44 -1.93
N ASN A 112 1.10 7.28 -2.37
CA ASN A 112 0.72 7.35 -3.78
C ASN A 112 1.91 7.71 -4.66
N GLU A 113 2.73 8.68 -4.29
CA GLU A 113 3.89 9.10 -5.09
C GLU A 113 4.92 7.99 -5.29
N VAL A 114 5.12 7.13 -4.29
CA VAL A 114 6.05 5.98 -4.39
C VAL A 114 5.43 4.73 -5.01
N GLY A 115 4.22 4.85 -5.58
CA GLY A 115 3.58 3.78 -6.34
C GLY A 115 2.64 2.88 -5.54
N ILE A 116 2.36 3.22 -4.27
CA ILE A 116 1.39 2.49 -3.45
C ILE A 116 0.01 3.11 -3.59
N GLY A 117 -0.99 2.29 -3.87
CA GLY A 117 -2.37 2.74 -3.87
C GLY A 117 -3.27 1.92 -4.77
N PHE A 118 -2.74 1.28 -5.81
CA PHE A 118 -3.51 0.37 -6.66
C PHE A 118 -3.28 -1.09 -6.24
N PRO A 119 -4.32 -1.94 -6.13
CA PRO A 119 -4.13 -3.35 -5.83
C PRO A 119 -3.48 -4.09 -7.01
N PRO A 120 -2.78 -5.20 -6.76
CA PRO A 120 -2.47 -5.80 -5.44
C PRO A 120 -1.43 -5.00 -4.64
N TYR A 121 -1.50 -5.05 -3.31
CA TYR A 121 -0.59 -4.28 -2.43
C TYR A 121 0.63 -5.06 -1.93
N HIS A 122 0.51 -6.39 -1.85
CA HIS A 122 1.60 -7.35 -1.66
C HIS A 122 1.18 -8.73 -2.22
N GLY A 123 2.08 -9.70 -2.27
CA GLY A 123 1.76 -11.07 -2.70
C GLY A 123 0.74 -11.74 -1.78
N LEU A 124 -0.26 -12.44 -2.36
CA LEU A 124 -1.38 -13.07 -1.62
C LEU A 124 -2.26 -12.08 -0.84
N CYS A 125 -2.30 -10.81 -1.26
CA CYS A 125 -3.18 -9.82 -0.66
C CYS A 125 -4.66 -10.21 -0.82
N ARG A 126 -5.42 -10.16 0.29
CA ARG A 126 -6.88 -10.43 0.33
C ARG A 126 -7.70 -9.16 0.58
N SER A 127 -7.06 -7.99 0.51
CA SER A 127 -7.73 -6.71 0.68
C SER A 127 -8.53 -6.35 -0.56
N THR A 128 -9.62 -5.62 -0.36
CA THR A 128 -10.44 -5.04 -1.43
C THR A 128 -10.32 -3.52 -1.42
N THR A 129 -10.96 -2.88 -2.40
CA THR A 129 -11.19 -1.43 -2.40
C THR A 129 -12.68 -1.17 -2.21
N LEU A 130 -13.01 -0.14 -1.43
CA LEU A 130 -14.36 0.36 -1.25
C LEU A 130 -14.46 1.77 -1.81
N ALA A 131 -15.54 2.08 -2.51
CA ALA A 131 -15.83 3.43 -2.96
C ALA A 131 -15.99 4.36 -1.74
N VAL A 132 -15.36 5.54 -1.82
CA VAL A 132 -15.60 6.63 -0.87
C VAL A 132 -16.59 7.58 -1.53
N VAL A 133 -17.79 7.66 -0.93
CA VAL A 133 -18.92 8.49 -1.37
C VAL A 133 -19.04 9.75 -0.54
#